data_AF-A0A7J6LJT0-F1
#
_entry.id   AF-A0A7J6LJT0-F1
#
_cell.length_a   1.000
_cell.length_b   1.000
_cell.length_c   1.000
_cell.angle_alpha   90.00
_cell.angle_beta   90.00
_cell.angle_gamma   90.00
#
_symmetry.space_group_name_H-M   'P 1'
#
loop_
_entity.id
_entity.type
_entity.pdbx_description
1 polymer ?
#
loop_
_entity_poly.entity_id
_entity_poly.type
_entity_poly.pdbx_seq_one_letter_code
_entity_poly.pdbx_strand_id
1 'polypeptide(L)'
;MPARMQQSLADMCFRALQDLSKTSQVKCPQEIFEGPLKRLVQEVDARYKMTLTKHAMGFGKSGFHSRQRARELNRGPSPSLTPSVSDRCRKLSRQTRFCAPLLHALCSCWSACQQVLSLRILDTDWARRNPRSDPRKLLSSGRGFPDATKKERQMERSATKRYPSPTPVLSFGDFIEQTRAHKEKVTEVVKRHWRDYAVRELFDKLGTTFNFLREDTERHVESPQHGVCRMIDMMLGRMITRWLEACLEEWVRSIETPSLFPTIRIELDLSESGKVILSPSRAEIIQTFESLIDSAEAALATLSTIEPELFPCCGIPSESLVTIDQKLMLNFKERVGCALLEDLREPLQLAESYAAHEKIRFEVGPPSNAAENFGAARDFVNRCTQASAAVTRVCPGGIRSKLFIVDTKNVTRKLSMARERVSRDFLISTSRQLEKEVRELRYAYRSLEQQLSVTPSDHEVEQLLRSVGDIEEQVLEPLERRTSRLSDIVDFLDHSRFLISISLRADIYHLRGSCSDIRIELSLFSESLRAQREGLNSDH
;
A
#
# COMPACT_ATOMS: atom_id res chain seq x y z
N MET A 1 -29.24 31.62 -39.72
CA MET A 1 -29.18 32.89 -38.95
C MET A 1 -27.97 33.70 -39.46
N PRO A 2 -27.96 35.05 -39.43
CA PRO A 2 -26.75 35.81 -39.73
C PRO A 2 -25.73 35.65 -38.59
N ALA A 3 -24.43 35.51 -38.90
CA ALA A 3 -23.34 35.29 -37.93
C ALA A 3 -23.33 36.33 -36.77
N ARG A 4 -23.77 37.56 -37.03
CA ARG A 4 -23.91 38.62 -36.00
C ARG A 4 -24.92 38.29 -34.90
N MET A 5 -25.92 37.46 -35.18
CA MET A 5 -26.98 37.09 -34.23
C MET A 5 -26.57 35.92 -33.32
N GLN A 6 -25.64 35.07 -33.79
CA GLN A 6 -25.04 33.98 -33.03
C GLN A 6 -24.04 34.51 -32.01
N GLN A 7 -23.22 35.48 -32.43
CA GLN A 7 -22.30 36.19 -31.55
C GLN A 7 -23.06 37.00 -30.49
N SER A 8 -24.18 37.62 -30.87
CA SER A 8 -25.06 38.31 -29.92
C SER A 8 -25.70 37.39 -28.88
N LEU A 9 -26.00 36.12 -29.18
CA LEU A 9 -26.60 35.18 -28.23
C LEU A 9 -25.54 34.63 -27.25
N ALA A 10 -24.36 34.29 -27.77
CA ALA A 10 -23.21 33.92 -26.95
C ALA A 10 -22.78 35.07 -26.02
N ASP A 11 -22.74 36.31 -26.53
CA ASP A 11 -22.45 37.51 -25.74
C ASP A 11 -23.55 37.78 -24.71
N MET A 12 -24.82 37.46 -25.00
CA MET A 12 -25.92 37.61 -24.04
C MET A 12 -25.84 36.58 -22.91
N CYS A 13 -25.58 35.32 -23.23
CA CYS A 13 -25.37 34.27 -22.23
C CYS A 13 -24.12 34.55 -21.39
N PHE A 14 -23.07 35.08 -22.01
CA PHE A 14 -21.84 35.50 -21.34
C PHE A 14 -22.06 36.70 -20.41
N ARG A 15 -22.80 37.73 -20.84
CA ARG A 15 -23.19 38.87 -19.98
C ARG A 15 -24.13 38.44 -18.86
N ALA A 16 -25.08 37.54 -19.11
CA ALA A 16 -25.95 36.99 -18.08
C ALA A 16 -25.15 36.20 -17.03
N LEU A 17 -24.15 35.41 -17.44
CA LEU A 17 -23.22 34.73 -16.54
C LEU A 17 -22.34 35.73 -15.75
N GLN A 18 -21.88 36.82 -16.38
CA GLN A 18 -21.13 37.89 -15.70
C GLN A 18 -21.98 38.67 -14.69
N ASP A 19 -23.25 38.96 -15.02
CA ASP A 19 -24.14 39.69 -14.13
C ASP A 19 -24.67 38.81 -12.98
N LEU A 20 -24.85 37.50 -13.21
CA LEU A 20 -25.10 36.49 -12.17
C LEU A 20 -23.88 36.31 -11.25
N SER A 21 -22.67 36.36 -11.79
CA SER A 21 -21.42 36.36 -11.01
C SER A 21 -21.24 37.63 -10.16
N LYS A 22 -21.85 38.75 -10.51
CA LYS A 22 -21.80 40.01 -9.75
C LYS A 22 -22.89 40.09 -8.67
N THR A 23 -24.01 39.42 -8.88
CA THR A 23 -25.20 39.48 -8.00
C THR A 23 -25.30 38.31 -7.03
N SER A 24 -24.76 37.13 -7.39
CA SER A 24 -24.57 36.03 -6.45
C SER A 24 -23.20 36.15 -5.79
N GLN A 25 -23.09 35.94 -4.48
CA GLN A 25 -21.81 35.87 -3.75
C GLN A 25 -20.93 34.65 -4.17
N VAL A 26 -21.23 34.02 -5.30
CA VAL A 26 -20.60 32.81 -5.80
C VAL A 26 -19.76 33.15 -7.03
N LYS A 27 -18.43 33.12 -6.88
CA LYS A 27 -17.50 33.24 -8.02
C LYS A 27 -17.65 32.02 -8.94
N CYS A 28 -18.28 32.22 -10.09
CA CYS A 28 -18.38 31.19 -11.13
C CYS A 28 -17.11 31.22 -12.00
N PRO A 29 -16.36 30.11 -12.17
CA PRO A 29 -15.16 30.11 -13.01
C PRO A 29 -15.54 30.25 -14.50
N GLN A 30 -15.23 31.41 -15.09
CA GLN A 30 -15.59 31.78 -16.47
C GLN A 30 -15.10 30.76 -17.52
N GLU A 31 -14.00 30.06 -17.25
CA GLU A 31 -13.37 29.08 -18.16
C GLU A 31 -14.16 27.76 -18.32
N ILE A 32 -15.10 27.45 -17.42
CA ILE A 32 -15.92 26.22 -17.49
C ILE A 32 -17.00 26.33 -18.58
N PHE A 33 -17.46 27.54 -18.89
CA PHE A 33 -18.67 27.73 -19.70
C PHE A 33 -18.36 28.14 -21.15
N GLU A 34 -17.23 28.80 -21.44
CA GLU A 34 -17.00 29.36 -22.78
C GLU A 34 -16.89 28.31 -23.90
N GLY A 35 -16.17 27.20 -23.67
CA GLY A 35 -15.89 26.20 -24.70
C GLY A 35 -17.13 25.36 -25.12
N PRO A 36 -17.80 24.69 -24.17
CA PRO A 36 -18.98 23.86 -24.45
C PRO A 36 -20.15 24.68 -25.00
N LEU A 37 -20.35 25.90 -24.50
CA LEU A 37 -21.42 26.79 -24.98
C LEU A 37 -21.16 27.25 -26.42
N LYS A 38 -19.90 27.55 -26.80
CA LYS A 38 -19.53 27.87 -28.18
C LYS A 38 -19.71 26.68 -29.14
N ARG A 39 -19.35 25.46 -28.74
CA ARG A 39 -19.54 24.25 -29.57
C ARG A 39 -21.01 23.91 -29.76
N LEU A 40 -21.83 24.05 -28.71
CA LEU A 40 -23.27 23.81 -28.78
C LEU A 40 -23.97 24.80 -29.71
N VAL A 41 -23.57 26.08 -29.69
CA VAL A 41 -24.09 27.07 -30.65
C VAL A 41 -23.76 26.68 -32.09
N GLN A 42 -22.62 26.06 -32.34
CA GLN A 42 -22.21 25.57 -33.66
C GLN A 42 -22.95 24.28 -34.07
N GLU A 43 -23.18 23.34 -33.16
CA GLU A 43 -23.95 22.10 -33.43
C GLU A 43 -25.44 22.36 -33.64
N VAL A 44 -26.02 23.27 -32.87
CA VAL A 44 -27.40 23.73 -33.06
C VAL A 44 -27.53 24.43 -34.42
N ASP A 45 -26.51 25.18 -34.86
CA ASP A 45 -26.46 25.79 -36.21
C ASP A 45 -26.39 24.73 -37.33
N ALA A 46 -25.61 23.66 -37.14
CA ALA A 46 -25.49 22.58 -38.12
C ALA A 46 -26.79 21.78 -38.27
N ARG A 47 -27.44 21.43 -37.15
CA ARG A 47 -28.74 20.71 -37.16
C ARG A 47 -29.85 21.60 -37.74
N TYR A 48 -29.89 22.88 -37.41
CA TYR A 48 -30.90 23.81 -37.93
C TYR A 48 -30.76 24.04 -39.45
N LYS A 49 -29.52 24.06 -39.98
CA LYS A 49 -29.27 24.13 -41.43
C LYS A 49 -29.75 22.88 -42.16
N MET A 50 -29.55 21.68 -41.59
CA MET A 50 -30.08 20.44 -42.19
C MET A 50 -31.62 20.41 -42.24
N THR A 51 -32.29 20.88 -41.19
CA THR A 51 -33.77 20.94 -41.15
C THR A 51 -34.33 21.96 -42.15
N LEU A 52 -33.66 23.11 -42.32
CA LEU A 52 -34.01 24.11 -43.34
C LEU A 52 -33.80 23.58 -44.76
N THR A 53 -32.76 22.77 -44.99
CA THR A 53 -32.50 22.18 -46.31
C THR A 53 -33.53 21.09 -46.66
N LYS A 54 -33.97 20.30 -45.67
CA LYS A 54 -35.09 19.36 -45.81
C LYS A 54 -36.43 20.06 -46.09
N HIS A 55 -36.68 21.22 -45.46
CA HIS A 55 -37.88 22.03 -45.74
C HIS A 55 -37.82 22.74 -47.11
N ALA A 56 -36.64 23.21 -47.53
CA ALA A 56 -36.46 23.84 -48.85
C ALA A 56 -36.67 22.85 -50.01
N MET A 57 -36.30 21.58 -49.84
CA MET A 57 -36.57 20.53 -50.82
C MET A 57 -38.03 20.07 -50.87
N GLY A 58 -38.85 20.40 -49.87
CA GLY A 58 -40.29 20.08 -49.83
C GLY A 58 -41.22 21.12 -50.49
N PHE A 59 -40.72 22.31 -50.83
CA PHE A 59 -41.50 23.43 -51.36
C PHE A 59 -41.18 23.79 -52.82
N GLY A 60 -40.75 22.82 -53.62
CA GLY A 60 -40.42 23.00 -55.04
C GLY A 60 -41.59 22.86 -56.01
N LYS A 61 -42.78 23.42 -55.75
CA LYS A 61 -43.85 23.56 -56.77
C LYS A 61 -44.68 24.84 -56.56
N SER A 62 -44.38 25.84 -57.39
CA SER A 62 -45.06 27.11 -57.73
C SER A 62 -44.10 28.27 -57.51
N GLY A 63 -43.71 29.10 -58.48
CA GLY A 63 -44.34 29.47 -59.74
C GLY A 63 -44.32 31.00 -59.80
N PHE A 64 -43.30 31.55 -60.48
CA PHE A 64 -43.19 32.88 -61.10
C PHE A 64 -44.25 33.96 -60.77
N HIS A 65 -43.80 35.10 -60.22
CA HIS A 65 -43.55 36.30 -61.02
C HIS A 65 -42.87 37.41 -60.20
N SER A 66 -41.93 38.06 -60.86
CA SER A 66 -41.12 39.16 -60.37
C SER A 66 -41.53 40.47 -61.07
N ARG A 67 -41.16 41.60 -60.44
CA ARG A 67 -41.03 42.96 -61.01
C ARG A 67 -42.32 43.75 -61.26
N GLN A 68 -42.70 44.58 -60.29
CA GLN A 68 -42.99 46.02 -60.48
C GLN A 68 -43.42 46.67 -59.16
N ARG A 69 -43.21 47.98 -59.05
CA ARG A 69 -43.48 48.86 -57.89
C ARG A 69 -42.39 48.96 -56.82
N ALA A 70 -41.18 49.25 -57.27
CA ALA A 70 -40.32 50.19 -56.58
C ALA A 70 -40.42 51.52 -57.33
N ARG A 71 -41.29 52.43 -56.87
CA ARG A 71 -41.36 53.88 -57.13
C ARG A 71 -42.80 54.33 -56.89
N GLU A 72 -43.11 54.56 -55.62
CA GLU A 72 -44.19 55.41 -55.08
C GLU A 72 -44.35 55.00 -53.62
N LEU A 73 -43.73 55.78 -52.72
CA LEU A 73 -44.08 55.95 -51.31
C LEU A 73 -42.99 56.82 -50.65
N ASN A 74 -42.93 58.08 -51.09
CA ASN A 74 -42.36 59.18 -50.33
C ASN A 74 -43.55 60.08 -49.98
N ARG A 75 -44.14 59.86 -48.78
CA ARG A 75 -45.04 60.73 -47.97
C ARG A 75 -46.00 59.87 -47.13
N GLY A 76 -45.94 59.99 -45.80
CA GLY A 76 -46.93 59.43 -44.85
C GLY A 76 -46.40 58.33 -43.90
N PRO A 77 -46.93 58.20 -42.67
CA PRO A 77 -46.15 57.95 -41.46
C PRO A 77 -45.83 56.47 -41.17
N SER A 78 -44.72 56.29 -40.44
CA SER A 78 -44.23 55.12 -39.67
C SER A 78 -44.87 53.75 -39.98
N PRO A 79 -44.14 52.79 -40.58
CA PRO A 79 -44.63 51.43 -40.71
C PRO A 79 -44.58 50.73 -39.36
N SER A 80 -45.74 50.20 -38.96
CA SER A 80 -45.88 49.16 -37.95
C SER A 80 -44.84 48.05 -38.17
N LEU A 81 -44.23 47.58 -37.07
CA LEU A 81 -43.29 46.46 -37.04
C LEU A 81 -43.83 45.28 -37.86
N THR A 82 -43.12 44.94 -38.93
CA THR A 82 -43.45 43.77 -39.75
C THR A 82 -43.51 42.49 -38.89
N PRO A 83 -44.44 41.55 -39.17
CA PRO A 83 -44.62 40.32 -38.37
C PRO A 83 -43.33 39.52 -38.15
N SER A 84 -42.39 39.61 -39.11
CA SER A 84 -41.13 38.86 -39.09
C SER A 84 -40.12 39.31 -38.01
N VAL A 85 -40.17 40.57 -37.57
CA VAL A 85 -39.29 41.10 -36.51
C VAL A 85 -39.91 40.81 -35.14
N SER A 86 -41.22 40.93 -35.02
CA SER A 86 -41.98 40.51 -33.83
C SER A 86 -41.81 39.01 -33.54
N ASP A 87 -41.85 38.17 -34.57
CA ASP A 87 -41.63 36.72 -34.41
C ASP A 87 -40.17 36.36 -34.11
N ARG A 88 -39.20 37.11 -34.62
CA ARG A 88 -37.78 36.93 -34.26
C ARG A 88 -37.51 37.39 -32.83
N CYS A 89 -38.07 38.52 -32.41
CA CYS A 89 -38.00 38.99 -31.02
C CYS A 89 -38.75 38.07 -30.07
N ARG A 90 -39.87 37.46 -30.47
CA ARG A 90 -40.55 36.39 -29.70
C ARG A 90 -39.72 35.11 -29.63
N LYS A 91 -39.06 34.68 -30.70
CA LYS A 91 -38.17 33.51 -30.69
C LYS A 91 -36.95 33.75 -29.78
N LEU A 92 -36.33 34.92 -29.88
CA LEU A 92 -35.24 35.35 -28.99
C LEU A 92 -35.71 35.49 -27.54
N SER A 93 -36.88 36.09 -27.30
CA SER A 93 -37.51 36.22 -25.97
C SER A 93 -37.87 34.85 -25.37
N ARG A 94 -38.33 33.90 -26.19
CA ARG A 94 -38.60 32.52 -25.76
C ARG A 94 -37.29 31.78 -25.44
N GLN A 95 -36.23 31.99 -26.22
CA GLN A 95 -34.91 31.42 -25.95
C GLN A 95 -34.26 32.04 -24.68
N THR A 96 -34.37 33.35 -24.46
CA THR A 96 -33.85 33.98 -23.23
C THR A 96 -34.67 33.66 -21.98
N ARG A 97 -36.00 33.56 -22.09
CA ARG A 97 -36.88 33.02 -21.01
C ARG A 97 -36.60 31.55 -20.70
N PHE A 98 -36.06 30.80 -21.65
CA PHE A 98 -35.69 29.39 -21.50
C PHE A 98 -34.30 29.21 -20.85
N CYS A 99 -33.34 30.08 -21.19
CA CYS A 99 -31.99 30.02 -20.62
C CYS A 99 -31.94 30.45 -19.15
N ALA A 100 -32.78 31.37 -18.70
CA ALA A 100 -32.70 31.89 -17.33
C ALA A 100 -33.07 30.85 -16.24
N PRO A 101 -34.19 30.10 -16.33
CA PRO A 101 -34.50 29.04 -15.37
C PRO A 101 -33.47 27.90 -15.39
N LEU A 102 -32.95 27.58 -16.57
CA LEU A 102 -31.95 26.54 -16.76
C LEU A 102 -30.59 26.93 -16.16
N LEU A 103 -30.12 28.15 -16.41
CA LEU A 103 -28.91 28.69 -15.78
C LEU A 103 -29.08 28.79 -14.27
N HIS A 104 -30.26 29.20 -13.78
CA HIS A 104 -30.54 29.23 -12.36
C HIS A 104 -30.53 27.83 -11.74
N ALA A 105 -31.14 26.84 -12.39
CA ALA A 105 -31.12 25.46 -11.92
C ALA A 105 -29.70 24.88 -11.88
N LEU A 106 -28.88 25.17 -12.91
CA LEU A 106 -27.48 24.78 -12.97
C LEU A 106 -26.62 25.46 -11.89
N CYS A 107 -26.83 26.76 -11.63
CA CYS A 107 -26.15 27.47 -10.56
C CYS A 107 -26.57 26.96 -9.17
N SER A 108 -27.86 26.66 -8.96
CA SER A 108 -28.38 26.05 -7.73
C SER A 108 -27.81 24.65 -7.51
N CYS A 109 -27.80 23.82 -8.56
CA CYS A 109 -27.12 22.52 -8.55
C CYS A 109 -25.66 22.73 -8.14
N TRP A 110 -24.90 23.59 -8.84
CA TRP A 110 -23.48 23.83 -8.53
C TRP A 110 -23.22 24.30 -7.10
N SER A 111 -24.01 25.25 -6.59
CA SER A 111 -23.83 25.78 -5.23
C SER A 111 -23.97 24.69 -4.18
N ALA A 112 -24.96 23.80 -4.33
CA ALA A 112 -25.10 22.64 -3.47
C ALA A 112 -24.02 21.59 -3.72
N CYS A 113 -23.58 21.43 -4.98
CA CYS A 113 -22.47 20.55 -5.34
C CYS A 113 -21.19 20.98 -4.62
N GLN A 114 -20.89 22.28 -4.51
CA GLN A 114 -19.67 22.77 -3.86
C GLN A 114 -19.52 22.30 -2.41
N GLN A 115 -20.64 22.07 -1.69
CA GLN A 115 -20.61 21.55 -0.32
C GLN A 115 -20.33 20.05 -0.24
N VAL A 116 -20.64 19.28 -1.29
CA VAL A 116 -20.33 17.84 -1.38
C VAL A 116 -18.94 17.64 -1.97
N LEU A 117 -18.57 18.45 -2.95
CA LEU A 117 -17.27 18.46 -3.64
C LEU A 117 -16.14 19.09 -2.80
N SER A 118 -16.47 19.69 -1.66
CA SER A 118 -15.46 20.04 -0.64
C SER A 118 -14.82 18.79 -0.05
N LEU A 119 -15.53 17.65 -0.05
CA LEU A 119 -14.96 16.35 0.28
C LEU A 119 -14.05 15.88 -0.86
N ARG A 120 -12.86 15.39 -0.51
CA ARG A 120 -11.93 14.78 -1.47
C ARG A 120 -12.19 13.30 -1.60
N ILE A 121 -12.12 12.75 -2.82
CA ILE A 121 -12.35 11.31 -3.05
C ILE A 121 -11.24 10.43 -2.45
N LEU A 122 -9.99 10.91 -2.52
CA LEU A 122 -8.84 10.36 -1.79
C LEU A 122 -8.45 11.33 -0.69
N ASP A 123 -8.16 10.80 0.50
CA ASP A 123 -7.91 11.63 1.68
C ASP A 123 -6.50 12.21 1.68
N THR A 124 -6.39 13.53 1.75
CA THR A 124 -5.12 14.29 1.83
C THR A 124 -4.92 14.92 3.21
N ASP A 125 -5.97 15.03 4.03
CA ASP A 125 -6.02 15.86 5.24
C ASP A 125 -5.99 15.02 6.54
N TRP A 126 -5.07 14.06 6.60
CA TRP A 126 -4.95 13.10 7.71
C TRP A 126 -4.61 13.75 9.06
N ALA A 127 -3.76 14.78 9.04
CA ALA A 127 -3.36 15.51 10.26
C ALA A 127 -4.52 16.26 10.93
N ARG A 128 -5.60 16.56 10.20
CA ARG A 128 -6.75 17.32 10.73
C ARG A 128 -7.84 16.42 11.32
N ARG A 129 -7.78 15.11 11.08
CA ARG A 129 -8.78 14.16 11.61
C ARG A 129 -8.42 13.70 13.01
N ASN A 130 -9.30 14.02 13.95
CA ASN A 130 -9.35 13.35 15.24
C ASN A 130 -9.90 11.92 14.98
N PRO A 131 -9.26 10.83 15.41
CA PRO A 131 -9.70 9.45 15.11
C PRO A 131 -11.13 9.11 15.57
N ARG A 132 -11.79 10.01 16.31
CA ARG A 132 -13.15 9.88 16.84
C ARG A 132 -14.21 10.75 16.14
N SER A 133 -13.86 11.55 15.14
CA SER A 133 -14.85 12.37 14.42
C SER A 133 -15.55 11.55 13.35
N ASP A 134 -16.69 10.96 13.73
CA ASP A 134 -17.63 10.34 12.82
C ASP A 134 -18.16 11.39 11.81
N PRO A 135 -17.93 11.23 10.49
CA PRO A 135 -18.47 12.13 9.47
C PRO A 135 -20.00 12.24 9.51
N ARG A 136 -20.69 11.23 10.09
CA ARG A 136 -22.14 11.30 10.30
C ARG A 136 -22.54 12.45 11.23
N LYS A 137 -21.67 12.92 12.12
CA LYS A 137 -21.95 14.08 13.00
C LYS A 137 -21.88 15.44 12.29
N LEU A 138 -21.25 15.50 11.10
CA LEU A 138 -21.30 16.68 10.24
C LEU A 138 -22.62 16.77 9.47
N LEU A 139 -23.29 15.63 9.22
CA LEU A 139 -24.44 15.53 8.31
C LEU A 139 -25.76 15.07 8.97
N SER A 140 -25.76 14.70 10.26
CA SER A 140 -26.97 14.23 10.97
C SER A 140 -27.96 15.31 11.41
N SER A 141 -27.75 16.60 11.08
CA SER A 141 -28.79 17.62 11.24
C SER A 141 -29.81 17.56 10.10
N GLY A 142 -30.58 16.47 10.07
CA GLY A 142 -31.65 16.21 9.09
C GLY A 142 -32.90 17.10 9.22
N ARG A 143 -32.75 18.37 9.63
CA ARG A 143 -33.84 19.37 9.56
C ARG A 143 -33.29 20.68 9.03
N GLY A 144 -33.43 20.87 7.73
CA GLY A 144 -33.02 22.06 6.98
C GLY A 144 -31.52 22.29 7.04
N PHE A 145 -30.80 22.11 5.93
CA PHE A 145 -29.37 22.46 5.81
C PHE A 145 -29.12 23.87 6.40
N PRO A 146 -28.56 24.00 7.62
CA PRO A 146 -28.24 25.31 8.17
C PRO A 146 -26.76 25.55 7.91
N ASP A 147 -26.47 26.50 7.03
CA ASP A 147 -25.21 27.25 6.92
C ASP A 147 -23.97 26.52 7.48
N ALA A 148 -23.50 25.50 6.74
CA ALA A 148 -22.32 24.69 7.08
C ALA A 148 -21.08 25.55 7.39
N THR A 149 -21.04 26.76 6.83
CA THR A 149 -20.02 27.78 7.07
C THR A 149 -19.87 28.18 8.54
N LYS A 150 -20.91 28.14 9.37
CA LYS A 150 -20.80 28.51 10.80
C LYS A 150 -20.18 27.41 11.66
N LYS A 151 -20.52 26.15 11.41
CA LYS A 151 -20.00 25.00 12.18
C LYS A 151 -18.55 24.66 11.80
N GLU A 152 -18.23 24.81 10.52
CA GLU A 152 -16.87 24.66 10.00
C GLU A 152 -15.96 25.79 10.52
N ARG A 153 -16.42 27.06 10.49
CA ARG A 153 -15.69 28.18 11.13
C ARG A 153 -15.55 28.03 12.65
N GLN A 154 -16.51 27.38 13.32
CA GLN A 154 -16.42 27.13 14.77
C GLN A 154 -15.45 25.98 15.08
N MET A 155 -15.34 24.97 14.22
CA MET A 155 -14.30 23.94 14.31
C MET A 155 -12.91 24.48 13.92
N GLU A 156 -12.79 25.32 12.89
CA GLU A 156 -11.55 26.02 12.52
C GLU A 156 -11.04 26.96 13.62
N ARG A 157 -11.95 27.69 14.29
CA ARG A 157 -11.62 28.51 15.48
C ARG A 157 -11.22 27.68 16.70
N SER A 158 -11.64 26.41 16.75
CA SER A 158 -11.25 25.47 17.81
C SER A 158 -9.93 24.74 17.49
N ALA A 159 -9.62 24.57 16.21
CA ALA A 159 -8.41 23.93 15.71
C ALA A 159 -7.19 24.87 15.69
N THR A 160 -7.40 26.19 15.59
CA THR A 160 -6.34 27.21 15.53
C THR A 160 -5.50 27.38 16.81
N LYS A 161 -5.77 26.62 17.88
CA LYS A 161 -4.99 26.64 19.13
C LYS A 161 -4.31 25.31 19.49
N ARG A 162 -4.36 24.29 18.64
CA ARG A 162 -3.63 23.03 18.89
C ARG A 162 -2.39 22.98 18.02
N TYR A 163 -1.23 22.86 18.67
CA TYR A 163 0.02 22.48 18.03
C TYR A 163 -0.23 21.35 17.02
N PRO A 164 0.40 21.35 15.83
CA PRO A 164 0.23 20.27 14.88
C PRO A 164 0.57 18.95 15.59
N SER A 165 -0.44 18.11 15.79
CA SER A 165 -0.21 16.77 16.31
C SER A 165 0.68 16.04 15.30
N PRO A 166 1.66 15.23 15.76
CA PRO A 166 2.46 14.43 14.84
C PRO A 166 1.52 13.61 13.94
N THR A 167 1.81 13.62 12.63
CA THR A 167 1.08 12.81 11.65
C THR A 167 1.04 11.36 12.12
N PRO A 168 -0.13 10.70 12.06
CA PRO A 168 -0.25 9.33 12.56
C PRO A 168 0.69 8.38 11.79
N VAL A 169 1.27 7.42 12.52
CA VAL A 169 2.01 6.31 11.92
C VAL A 169 1.04 5.14 11.77
N LEU A 170 0.80 4.70 10.54
CA LEU A 170 -0.15 3.63 10.22
C LEU A 170 0.59 2.44 9.62
N SER A 171 0.12 1.21 9.85
CA SER A 171 0.61 0.10 9.03
C SER A 171 0.15 0.29 7.58
N PHE A 172 0.86 -0.32 6.63
CA PHE A 172 0.46 -0.28 5.22
C PHE A 172 -0.99 -0.76 5.03
N GLY A 173 -1.38 -1.87 5.66
CA GLY A 173 -2.75 -2.39 5.62
C GLY A 173 -3.78 -1.39 6.16
N ASP A 174 -3.54 -0.82 7.35
CA ASP A 174 -4.45 0.16 7.96
C ASP A 174 -4.63 1.40 7.09
N PHE A 175 -3.55 1.88 6.47
CA PHE A 175 -3.60 3.03 5.56
C PHE A 175 -4.50 2.74 4.35
N ILE A 176 -4.35 1.57 3.73
CA ILE A 176 -5.16 1.18 2.57
C ILE A 176 -6.63 1.00 2.96
N GLU A 177 -6.91 0.33 4.08
CA GLU A 177 -8.28 0.15 4.55
C GLU A 177 -8.97 1.48 4.87
N GLN A 178 -8.27 2.39 5.57
CA GLN A 178 -8.82 3.70 5.90
C GLN A 178 -9.07 4.55 4.65
N THR A 179 -8.15 4.50 3.67
CA THR A 179 -8.32 5.21 2.39
C THR A 179 -9.51 4.65 1.61
N ARG A 180 -9.66 3.32 1.56
CA ARG A 180 -10.80 2.65 0.90
C ARG A 180 -12.12 3.01 1.58
N ALA A 181 -12.17 2.96 2.91
CA ALA A 181 -13.37 3.30 3.69
C ALA A 181 -13.74 4.80 3.54
N HIS A 182 -12.76 5.70 3.48
CA HIS A 182 -13.01 7.11 3.18
C HIS A 182 -13.61 7.30 1.79
N LYS A 183 -13.00 6.69 0.78
CA LYS A 183 -13.49 6.73 -0.60
C LYS A 183 -14.91 6.19 -0.72
N GLU A 184 -15.22 5.05 -0.12
CA GLU A 184 -16.57 4.47 -0.12
C GLU A 184 -17.60 5.43 0.47
N LYS A 185 -17.27 6.08 1.59
CA LYS A 185 -18.15 7.10 2.20
C LYS A 185 -18.38 8.27 1.27
N VAL A 186 -17.32 8.81 0.64
CA VAL A 186 -17.46 9.93 -0.31
C VAL A 186 -18.26 9.50 -1.54
N THR A 187 -18.03 8.29 -2.03
CA THR A 187 -18.77 7.71 -3.17
C THR A 187 -20.26 7.59 -2.84
N GLU A 188 -20.63 7.11 -1.65
CA GLU A 188 -22.03 7.05 -1.22
C GLU A 188 -22.66 8.45 -1.08
N VAL A 189 -21.92 9.43 -0.57
CA VAL A 189 -22.40 10.82 -0.47
C VAL A 189 -22.64 11.41 -1.86
N VAL A 190 -21.71 11.23 -2.80
CA VAL A 190 -21.84 11.69 -4.19
C VAL A 190 -22.97 10.94 -4.91
N LYS A 191 -23.09 9.62 -4.75
CA LYS A 191 -24.18 8.86 -5.37
C LYS A 191 -25.55 9.28 -4.87
N ARG A 192 -25.75 9.36 -3.55
CA ARG A 192 -27.08 9.62 -2.98
C ARG A 192 -27.41 11.11 -2.98
N HIS A 193 -26.57 11.93 -2.37
CA HIS A 193 -26.96 13.32 -2.05
C HIS A 193 -26.82 14.24 -3.24
N TRP A 194 -25.78 14.05 -4.04
CA TRP A 194 -25.55 14.92 -5.21
C TRP A 194 -26.53 14.60 -6.34
N ARG A 195 -26.79 13.32 -6.61
CA ARG A 195 -27.75 12.88 -7.64
C ARG A 195 -29.20 13.25 -7.28
N ASP A 196 -29.67 12.86 -6.09
CA ASP A 196 -31.04 13.15 -5.65
C ASP A 196 -31.32 14.66 -5.63
N TYR A 197 -30.32 15.46 -5.22
CA TYR A 197 -30.44 16.90 -5.22
C TYR A 197 -30.48 17.49 -6.62
N ALA A 198 -29.57 17.08 -7.52
CA ALA A 198 -29.54 17.57 -8.90
C ALA A 198 -30.85 17.25 -9.63
N VAL A 199 -31.34 16.02 -9.52
CA VAL A 199 -32.61 15.60 -10.10
C VAL A 199 -33.77 16.41 -9.52
N ARG A 200 -33.82 16.57 -8.19
CA ARG A 200 -34.88 17.33 -7.51
C ARG A 200 -34.89 18.81 -7.90
N GLU A 201 -33.75 19.49 -7.90
CA GLU A 201 -33.69 20.91 -8.31
C GLU A 201 -34.09 21.07 -9.77
N LEU A 202 -33.68 20.16 -10.65
CA LEU A 202 -34.09 20.20 -12.04
C LEU A 202 -35.59 19.96 -12.19
N PHE A 203 -36.18 19.04 -11.41
CA PHE A 203 -37.62 18.83 -11.37
C PHE A 203 -38.37 20.07 -10.86
N ASP A 204 -37.92 20.66 -9.75
CA ASP A 204 -38.56 21.83 -9.13
C ASP A 204 -38.48 23.07 -10.02
N LYS A 205 -37.32 23.31 -10.66
CA LYS A 205 -37.10 24.50 -11.50
C LYS A 205 -37.65 24.35 -12.91
N LEU A 206 -37.61 23.15 -13.47
CA LEU A 206 -38.01 22.92 -14.86
C LEU A 206 -39.39 22.27 -15.00
N GLY A 207 -39.98 21.72 -13.94
CA GLY A 207 -41.29 21.03 -13.98
C GLY A 207 -42.47 21.93 -14.27
N THR A 208 -42.32 23.25 -14.07
CA THR A 208 -43.31 24.24 -14.53
C THR A 208 -43.19 24.54 -16.03
N THR A 209 -42.06 24.18 -16.64
CA THR A 209 -41.70 24.49 -18.04
C THR A 209 -41.77 23.25 -18.94
N PHE A 210 -41.50 22.06 -18.41
CA PHE A 210 -41.51 20.80 -19.15
C PHE A 210 -42.49 19.80 -18.55
N ASN A 211 -43.16 19.05 -19.44
CA ASN A 211 -43.90 17.86 -19.05
C ASN A 211 -42.95 16.65 -19.08
N PHE A 212 -42.58 16.16 -17.91
CA PHE A 212 -41.69 15.00 -17.71
C PHE A 212 -42.38 13.64 -17.95
N LEU A 213 -43.71 13.61 -18.09
CA LEU A 213 -44.51 12.39 -18.29
C LEU A 213 -44.70 12.03 -19.78
N ARG A 214 -43.69 12.29 -20.63
CA ARG A 214 -43.78 12.00 -22.07
C ARG A 214 -43.42 10.53 -22.32
N GLU A 215 -44.29 9.81 -23.02
CA GLU A 215 -44.13 8.36 -23.27
C GLU A 215 -43.52 8.02 -24.64
N ASP A 216 -43.33 9.02 -25.51
CA ASP A 216 -42.86 8.83 -26.89
C ASP A 216 -41.38 9.23 -27.01
N THR A 217 -40.52 8.21 -27.08
CA THR A 217 -39.06 8.34 -27.20
C THR A 217 -38.63 9.12 -28.42
N GLU A 218 -39.22 8.84 -29.59
CA GLU A 218 -38.84 9.51 -30.85
C GLU A 218 -39.18 11.00 -30.78
N ARG A 219 -40.37 11.33 -30.27
CA ARG A 219 -40.77 12.72 -30.05
C ARG A 219 -40.00 13.43 -28.96
N HIS A 220 -39.45 12.69 -27.99
CA HIS A 220 -38.60 13.25 -26.95
C HIS A 220 -37.20 13.58 -27.49
N VAL A 221 -36.57 12.67 -28.24
CA VAL A 221 -35.23 12.88 -28.83
C VAL A 221 -35.22 14.07 -29.79
N GLU A 222 -36.30 14.30 -30.52
CA GLU A 222 -36.46 15.47 -31.40
C GLU A 222 -36.81 16.76 -30.65
N SER A 223 -37.08 16.69 -29.35
CA SER A 223 -37.58 17.81 -28.57
C SER A 223 -36.48 18.70 -28.00
N PRO A 224 -36.78 20.00 -27.74
CA PRO A 224 -35.88 20.88 -26.99
C PRO A 224 -35.49 20.36 -25.60
N GLN A 225 -36.33 19.50 -24.99
CA GLN A 225 -36.09 18.88 -23.69
C GLN A 225 -34.86 17.98 -23.71
N HIS A 226 -34.74 17.11 -24.73
CA HIS A 226 -33.58 16.25 -24.91
C HIS A 226 -32.28 17.07 -25.03
N GLY A 227 -32.31 18.16 -25.82
CA GLY A 227 -31.17 19.08 -25.94
C GLY A 227 -30.78 19.74 -24.62
N VAL A 228 -31.75 20.05 -23.75
CA VAL A 228 -31.49 20.59 -22.41
C VAL A 228 -30.90 19.55 -21.48
N CYS A 229 -31.45 18.33 -21.45
CA CYS A 229 -30.94 17.24 -20.62
C CYS A 229 -29.49 16.90 -21.01
N ARG A 230 -29.20 16.76 -22.30
CA ARG A 230 -27.81 16.55 -22.79
C ARG A 230 -26.89 17.71 -22.41
N MET A 231 -27.36 18.96 -22.46
CA MET A 231 -26.56 20.11 -22.03
C MET A 231 -26.25 20.06 -20.52
N ILE A 232 -27.24 19.73 -19.69
CA ILE A 232 -27.04 19.57 -18.25
C ILE A 232 -26.05 18.44 -17.97
N ASP A 233 -26.22 17.28 -18.61
CA ASP A 233 -25.30 16.14 -18.47
C ASP A 233 -23.86 16.51 -18.85
N MET A 234 -23.65 17.19 -19.99
CA MET A 234 -22.32 17.65 -20.38
C MET A 234 -21.69 18.59 -19.36
N MET A 235 -22.49 19.49 -18.77
CA MET A 235 -22.00 20.45 -17.79
C MET A 235 -21.66 19.77 -16.46
N LEU A 236 -22.56 18.95 -15.93
CA LEU A 236 -22.34 18.18 -14.71
C LEU A 236 -21.16 17.22 -14.88
N GLY A 237 -21.08 16.50 -15.99
CA GLY A 237 -19.96 15.62 -16.33
C GLY A 237 -18.63 16.36 -16.35
N ARG A 238 -18.56 17.54 -16.99
CA ARG A 238 -17.35 18.38 -17.01
C ARG A 238 -16.95 18.85 -15.61
N MET A 239 -17.92 19.20 -14.78
CA MET A 239 -17.69 19.71 -13.43
C MET A 239 -17.17 18.61 -12.49
N ILE A 240 -17.75 17.41 -12.54
CA ILE A 240 -17.29 16.25 -11.77
C ILE A 240 -15.90 15.82 -12.24
N THR A 241 -15.67 15.80 -13.55
CA THR A 241 -14.36 15.46 -14.12
C THR A 241 -13.29 16.41 -13.58
N ARG A 242 -13.50 17.73 -13.67
CA ARG A 242 -12.56 18.72 -13.11
C ARG A 242 -12.34 18.59 -11.61
N TRP A 243 -13.38 18.26 -10.85
CA TRP A 243 -13.24 18.01 -9.42
C TRP A 243 -12.38 16.78 -9.14
N LEU A 244 -12.58 15.69 -9.88
CA LEU A 244 -11.75 14.49 -9.75
C LEU A 244 -10.29 14.78 -10.12
N GLU A 245 -10.05 15.48 -11.23
CA GLU A 245 -8.71 15.90 -11.65
C GLU A 245 -8.01 16.70 -10.54
N ALA A 246 -8.71 17.64 -9.91
CA ALA A 246 -8.18 18.42 -8.80
C ALA A 246 -7.91 17.55 -7.55
N CYS A 247 -8.78 16.59 -7.24
CA CYS A 247 -8.57 15.67 -6.12
C CYS A 247 -7.35 14.77 -6.35
N LEU A 248 -7.21 14.20 -7.55
CA LEU A 248 -6.07 13.36 -7.90
C LEU A 248 -4.77 14.16 -7.89
N GLU A 249 -4.76 15.35 -8.49
CA GLU A 249 -3.60 16.24 -8.49
C GLU A 249 -3.15 16.59 -7.06
N GLU A 250 -4.09 16.92 -6.17
CA GLU A 250 -3.78 17.22 -4.76
C GLU A 250 -3.23 15.98 -4.03
N TRP A 251 -3.80 14.80 -4.29
CA TRP A 251 -3.35 13.55 -3.71
C TRP A 251 -1.95 13.14 -4.20
N VAL A 252 -1.68 13.23 -5.49
CA VAL A 252 -0.35 12.98 -6.07
C VAL A 252 0.68 13.95 -5.48
N ARG A 253 0.37 15.25 -5.39
CA ARG A 253 1.26 16.23 -4.74
C ARG A 253 1.53 15.90 -3.26
N SER A 254 0.53 15.35 -2.56
CA SER A 254 0.69 14.95 -1.15
C SER A 254 1.64 13.77 -0.98
N ILE A 255 1.77 12.93 -2.01
CA ILE A 255 2.75 11.82 -2.07
C ILE A 255 4.14 12.37 -2.45
N GLU A 256 4.21 13.25 -3.46
CA GLU A 256 5.45 13.90 -3.90
C GLU A 256 6.07 14.76 -2.76
N THR A 257 5.22 15.41 -1.96
CA THR A 257 5.60 16.34 -0.88
C THR A 257 4.79 16.08 0.40
N PRO A 258 5.13 15.04 1.18
CA PRO A 258 4.33 14.58 2.31
C PRO A 258 4.51 15.47 3.56
N SER A 259 3.78 16.58 3.58
CA SER A 259 3.70 17.46 4.75
C SER A 259 2.54 17.10 5.69
N LEU A 260 1.42 16.65 5.14
CA LEU A 260 0.19 16.29 5.86
C LEU A 260 -0.20 14.82 5.68
N PHE A 261 0.55 14.08 4.85
CA PHE A 261 0.34 12.67 4.57
C PHE A 261 0.79 11.81 5.76
N PRO A 262 0.08 10.73 6.11
CA PRO A 262 0.46 9.86 7.20
C PRO A 262 1.78 9.17 6.88
N THR A 263 2.57 8.90 7.92
CA THR A 263 3.76 8.07 7.73
C THR A 263 3.34 6.60 7.75
N ILE A 264 3.73 5.85 6.71
CA ILE A 264 3.32 4.46 6.50
C ILE A 264 4.42 3.52 6.98
N ARG A 265 4.10 2.59 7.87
CA ARG A 265 5.01 1.56 8.33
C ARG A 265 5.00 0.39 7.35
N ILE A 266 6.19 0.05 6.88
CA ILE A 266 6.52 -1.17 6.13
C ILE A 266 7.60 -1.93 6.87
N GLU A 267 7.79 -3.22 6.59
CA GLU A 267 8.71 -4.06 7.34
C GLU A 267 9.70 -4.74 6.40
N LEU A 268 10.93 -4.94 6.87
CA LEU A 268 11.83 -5.94 6.29
C LEU A 268 11.60 -7.26 7.00
N ASP A 269 11.38 -8.30 6.21
CA ASP A 269 11.17 -9.65 6.72
C ASP A 269 11.96 -10.70 5.93
N LEU A 270 12.01 -11.93 6.44
CA LEU A 270 12.49 -13.09 5.69
C LEU A 270 11.31 -13.86 5.10
N SER A 271 11.37 -14.08 3.79
CA SER A 271 10.50 -15.01 3.08
C SER A 271 10.66 -16.45 3.58
N GLU A 272 9.72 -17.33 3.21
CA GLU A 272 9.82 -18.77 3.50
C GLU A 272 11.11 -19.40 2.94
N SER A 273 11.58 -18.89 1.80
CA SER A 273 12.85 -19.30 1.19
C SER A 273 14.10 -18.81 1.93
N GLY A 274 13.94 -17.97 2.95
CA GLY A 274 15.03 -17.38 3.73
C GLY A 274 15.65 -16.12 3.12
N LYS A 275 15.08 -15.59 2.02
CA LYS A 275 15.50 -14.32 1.41
C LYS A 275 14.88 -13.13 2.12
N VAL A 276 15.65 -12.06 2.27
CA VAL A 276 15.21 -10.76 2.78
C VAL A 276 14.28 -10.12 1.75
N ILE A 277 13.11 -9.72 2.21
CA ILE A 277 12.08 -9.08 1.41
C ILE A 277 11.57 -7.82 2.12
N LEU A 278 11.17 -6.84 1.33
CA LEU A 278 10.33 -5.74 1.79
C LEU A 278 8.88 -6.22 1.79
N SER A 279 8.20 -6.06 2.92
CA SER A 279 6.80 -6.44 3.11
C SER A 279 5.99 -5.19 3.47
N PRO A 280 5.08 -4.74 2.58
CA PRO A 280 4.80 -5.26 1.23
C PRO A 280 5.92 -4.99 0.22
N SER A 281 5.90 -5.72 -0.89
CA SER A 281 6.96 -5.62 -1.91
C SER A 281 6.91 -4.28 -2.67
N ARG A 282 8.01 -3.87 -3.31
CA ARG A 282 8.05 -2.66 -4.15
C ARG A 282 6.93 -2.64 -5.20
N ALA A 283 6.74 -3.76 -5.89
CA ALA A 283 5.72 -3.87 -6.94
C ALA A 283 4.32 -3.76 -6.36
N GLU A 284 4.08 -4.40 -5.21
CA GLU A 284 2.80 -4.37 -4.50
C GLU A 284 2.47 -2.96 -4.00
N ILE A 285 3.45 -2.23 -3.45
CA ILE A 285 3.25 -0.83 -3.02
C ILE A 285 2.80 0.02 -4.20
N ILE A 286 3.55 -0.02 -5.32
CA ILE A 286 3.25 0.78 -6.51
C ILE A 286 1.87 0.41 -7.06
N GLN A 287 1.62 -0.88 -7.29
CA GLN A 287 0.36 -1.37 -7.82
C GLN A 287 -0.83 -1.01 -6.92
N THR A 288 -0.65 -1.05 -5.60
CA THR A 288 -1.70 -0.68 -4.66
C THR A 288 -2.04 0.81 -4.77
N PHE A 289 -1.04 1.69 -4.82
CA PHE A 289 -1.27 3.11 -5.01
C PHE A 289 -1.90 3.44 -6.37
N GLU A 290 -1.46 2.79 -7.45
CA GLU A 290 -2.10 2.91 -8.77
C GLU A 290 -3.55 2.43 -8.74
N SER A 291 -3.83 1.33 -8.02
CA SER A 291 -5.20 0.82 -7.86
C SER A 291 -6.10 1.80 -7.11
N LEU A 292 -5.56 2.60 -6.19
CA LEU A 292 -6.34 3.64 -5.51
C LEU A 292 -6.80 4.71 -6.50
N ILE A 293 -5.92 5.11 -7.43
CA ILE A 293 -6.25 6.04 -8.52
C ILE A 293 -7.35 5.45 -9.42
N ASP A 294 -7.18 4.21 -9.88
CA ASP A 294 -8.18 3.51 -10.71
C ASP A 294 -9.53 3.40 -10.00
N SER A 295 -9.48 3.12 -8.70
CA SER A 295 -10.68 2.95 -7.90
C SER A 295 -11.43 4.26 -7.63
N ALA A 296 -10.76 5.41 -7.76
CA ALA A 296 -11.38 6.73 -7.70
C ALA A 296 -12.15 7.05 -8.99
N GLU A 297 -11.59 6.70 -10.15
CA GLU A 297 -12.30 6.74 -11.43
C GLU A 297 -13.53 5.82 -11.41
N ALA A 298 -13.34 4.56 -11.01
CA ALA A 298 -14.42 3.57 -10.96
C ALA A 298 -15.56 3.99 -10.04
N ALA A 299 -15.26 4.70 -8.94
CA ALA A 299 -16.27 5.23 -8.04
C ALA A 299 -17.20 6.24 -8.75
N LEU A 300 -16.68 7.08 -9.64
CA LEU A 300 -17.46 8.09 -10.36
C LEU A 300 -18.06 7.60 -11.66
N ALA A 301 -17.52 6.53 -12.26
CA ALA A 301 -18.12 5.88 -13.43
C ALA A 301 -19.55 5.38 -13.16
N THR A 302 -19.90 5.18 -11.88
CA THR A 302 -21.26 4.81 -11.43
C THR A 302 -22.29 5.93 -11.55
N LEU A 303 -21.85 7.18 -11.77
CA LEU A 303 -22.74 8.30 -11.99
C LEU A 303 -23.21 8.25 -13.44
N SER A 304 -24.50 8.08 -13.65
CA SER A 304 -25.09 8.08 -14.99
C SER A 304 -25.74 9.41 -15.36
N THR A 305 -26.03 9.57 -16.63
CA THR A 305 -26.85 10.68 -17.17
C THR A 305 -28.16 10.82 -16.41
N ILE A 306 -28.64 12.06 -16.23
CA ILE A 306 -29.88 12.36 -15.52
C ILE A 306 -31.13 12.13 -16.38
N GLU A 307 -30.96 12.11 -17.70
CA GLU A 307 -32.06 12.09 -18.66
C GLU A 307 -33.01 10.89 -18.48
N PRO A 308 -32.52 9.64 -18.27
CA PRO A 308 -33.38 8.49 -18.02
C PRO A 308 -34.21 8.61 -16.73
N GLU A 309 -33.77 9.41 -15.75
CA GLU A 309 -34.49 9.61 -14.49
C GLU A 309 -35.53 10.73 -14.57
N LEU A 310 -35.24 11.77 -15.36
CA LEU A 310 -36.20 12.83 -15.64
C LEU A 310 -37.31 12.36 -16.60
N PHE A 311 -37.02 11.41 -17.49
CA PHE A 311 -37.94 10.88 -18.49
C PHE A 311 -37.98 9.33 -18.47
N PRO A 312 -38.45 8.71 -17.37
CA PRO A 312 -38.39 7.26 -17.19
C PRO A 312 -39.20 6.48 -18.23
N CYS A 313 -40.25 7.09 -18.81
CA CYS A 313 -41.10 6.46 -19.82
C CYS A 313 -40.49 6.47 -21.24
N CYS A 314 -39.38 7.19 -21.46
CA CYS A 314 -38.79 7.36 -22.80
C CYS A 314 -37.78 6.27 -23.18
N GLY A 315 -37.53 5.24 -22.36
CA GLY A 315 -36.64 4.11 -22.73
C GLY A 315 -35.20 4.51 -23.08
N ILE A 316 -34.73 5.66 -22.59
CA ILE A 316 -33.41 6.22 -22.91
C ILE A 316 -32.34 5.43 -22.16
N PRO A 317 -31.26 4.97 -22.83
CA PRO A 317 -30.20 4.22 -22.17
C PRO A 317 -29.46 5.09 -21.15
N SER A 318 -29.11 4.48 -20.02
CA SER A 318 -28.28 5.09 -19.00
C SER A 318 -26.81 5.05 -19.44
N GLU A 319 -26.24 6.22 -19.75
CA GLU A 319 -24.83 6.38 -20.09
C GLU A 319 -24.04 6.88 -18.86
N SER A 320 -22.72 6.65 -18.82
CA SER A 320 -21.89 7.23 -17.76
C SER A 320 -21.76 8.74 -17.96
N LEU A 321 -21.94 9.50 -16.89
CA LEU A 321 -21.86 10.95 -16.89
C LEU A 321 -20.41 11.45 -16.94
N VAL A 322 -19.47 10.63 -16.46
CA VAL A 322 -18.06 11.00 -16.31
C VAL A 322 -17.23 10.21 -17.29
N THR A 323 -16.37 10.90 -18.03
CA THR A 323 -15.36 10.28 -18.89
C THR A 323 -14.05 11.00 -18.66
N ILE A 324 -13.04 10.25 -18.22
CA ILE A 324 -11.72 10.80 -17.93
C ILE A 324 -10.79 10.45 -19.08
N ASP A 325 -9.89 11.36 -19.41
CA ASP A 325 -8.81 11.07 -20.35
C ASP A 325 -7.87 10.02 -19.77
N GLN A 326 -7.76 8.87 -20.43
CA GLN A 326 -6.86 7.79 -20.04
C GLN A 326 -5.39 8.26 -19.98
N LYS A 327 -5.00 9.23 -20.81
CA LYS A 327 -3.64 9.80 -20.77
C LYS A 327 -3.38 10.55 -19.48
N LEU A 328 -4.40 11.25 -18.96
CA LEU A 328 -4.29 11.96 -17.70
C LEU A 328 -4.19 10.99 -16.52
N MET A 329 -4.97 9.92 -16.55
CA MET A 329 -4.88 8.85 -15.55
C MET A 329 -3.50 8.18 -15.53
N LEU A 330 -2.93 7.92 -16.71
CA LEU A 330 -1.59 7.37 -16.83
C LEU A 330 -0.53 8.32 -16.25
N ASN A 331 -0.63 9.63 -16.51
CA ASN A 331 0.26 10.63 -15.95
C ASN A 331 0.24 10.64 -14.41
N PHE A 332 -0.95 10.59 -13.79
CA PHE A 332 -1.05 10.51 -12.32
C PHE A 332 -0.37 9.26 -11.76
N LYS A 333 -0.55 8.10 -12.42
CA LYS A 333 0.11 6.85 -12.02
C LYS A 333 1.63 6.93 -12.15
N GLU A 334 2.14 7.44 -13.27
CA GLU A 334 3.57 7.61 -13.52
C GLU A 334 4.21 8.50 -12.46
N ARG A 335 3.58 9.63 -12.13
CA ARG A 335 4.07 10.55 -11.08
C ARG A 335 4.12 9.89 -9.71
N VAL A 336 3.08 9.16 -9.33
CA VAL A 336 3.05 8.40 -8.07
C VAL A 336 4.10 7.31 -8.06
N GLY A 337 4.23 6.55 -9.15
CA GLY A 337 5.27 5.54 -9.31
C GLY A 337 6.67 6.11 -9.13
N CYS A 338 6.98 7.24 -9.79
CA CYS A 338 8.25 7.94 -9.64
C CYS A 338 8.50 8.39 -8.20
N ALA A 339 7.54 9.05 -7.56
CA ALA A 339 7.67 9.52 -6.17
C ALA A 339 7.91 8.36 -5.19
N LEU A 340 7.17 7.25 -5.36
CA LEU A 340 7.34 6.05 -4.53
C LEU A 340 8.68 5.36 -4.78
N LEU A 341 9.15 5.27 -6.02
CA LEU A 341 10.45 4.67 -6.36
C LEU A 341 11.61 5.46 -5.76
N GLU A 342 11.54 6.79 -5.79
CA GLU A 342 12.52 7.64 -5.14
C GLU A 342 12.55 7.43 -3.62
N ASP A 343 11.38 7.39 -2.98
CA ASP A 343 11.28 7.24 -1.53
C ASP A 343 11.65 5.83 -1.03
N LEU A 344 11.40 4.79 -1.85
CA LEU A 344 11.77 3.41 -1.56
C LEU A 344 13.24 3.08 -1.84
N ARG A 345 14.02 4.01 -2.40
CA ARG A 345 15.43 3.77 -2.74
C ARG A 345 16.28 3.36 -1.53
N GLU A 346 16.20 4.13 -0.45
CA GLU A 346 16.94 3.82 0.79
C GLU A 346 16.45 2.52 1.46
N PRO A 347 15.12 2.27 1.60
CA PRO A 347 14.60 0.97 2.03
C PRO A 347 15.13 -0.23 1.25
N LEU A 348 15.26 -0.11 -0.07
CA LEU A 348 15.76 -1.19 -0.92
C LEU A 348 17.27 -1.40 -0.73
N GLN A 349 18.07 -0.33 -0.61
CA GLN A 349 19.49 -0.43 -0.29
C GLN A 349 19.72 -1.08 1.09
N LEU A 350 18.84 -0.77 2.05
CA LEU A 350 18.87 -1.42 3.36
C LEU A 350 18.53 -2.91 3.24
N ALA A 351 17.52 -3.27 2.45
CA ALA A 351 17.20 -4.67 2.18
C ALA A 351 18.39 -5.42 1.55
N GLU A 352 19.08 -4.81 0.58
CA GLU A 352 20.31 -5.36 -0.02
C GLU A 352 21.44 -5.54 1.00
N SER A 353 21.57 -4.61 1.94
CA SER A 353 22.55 -4.70 3.03
C SER A 353 22.27 -5.90 3.96
N TYR A 354 20.99 -6.16 4.27
CA TYR A 354 20.59 -7.38 4.97
C TYR A 354 20.71 -8.64 4.08
N ALA A 355 20.52 -8.52 2.76
CA ALA A 355 20.64 -9.64 1.83
C ALA A 355 22.07 -10.19 1.77
N ALA A 356 23.09 -9.35 1.94
CA ALA A 356 24.48 -9.78 2.09
C ALA A 356 24.69 -10.76 3.27
N HIS A 357 23.76 -10.80 4.22
CA HIS A 357 23.77 -11.69 5.37
C HIS A 357 22.97 -12.99 5.18
N GLU A 358 22.31 -13.19 4.04
CA GLU A 358 21.54 -14.41 3.71
C GLU A 358 22.43 -15.64 3.51
N LYS A 359 23.56 -15.48 2.80
CA LYS A 359 24.42 -16.57 2.33
C LYS A 359 25.09 -17.39 3.46
N ILE A 360 25.17 -16.82 4.66
CA ILE A 360 25.87 -17.43 5.79
C ILE A 360 25.11 -18.66 6.34
N ARG A 361 23.84 -18.86 5.98
CA ARG A 361 23.11 -20.10 6.31
C ARG A 361 23.71 -21.36 5.67
N PHE A 362 24.47 -21.21 4.57
CA PHE A 362 24.94 -22.33 3.75
C PHE A 362 26.46 -22.40 3.59
N GLU A 363 27.18 -21.28 3.69
CA GLU A 363 28.62 -21.26 3.40
C GLU A 363 29.51 -21.72 4.57
N VAL A 364 29.05 -21.56 5.81
CA VAL A 364 29.83 -22.00 6.98
C VAL A 364 29.31 -23.38 7.42
N GLY A 365 29.78 -24.42 6.74
CA GLY A 365 29.59 -25.78 7.22
C GLY A 365 30.23 -25.94 8.61
N PRO A 366 29.55 -26.56 9.59
CA PRO A 366 30.20 -26.91 10.85
C PRO A 366 31.38 -27.85 10.57
N PRO A 367 32.47 -27.78 11.33
CA PRO A 367 33.51 -28.80 11.26
C PRO A 367 32.91 -30.17 11.59
N SER A 368 33.40 -31.21 10.94
CA SER A 368 32.89 -32.59 11.06
C SER A 368 33.00 -33.14 12.48
N ASN A 369 34.03 -32.74 13.24
CA ASN A 369 34.24 -33.17 14.61
C ASN A 369 34.98 -32.09 15.42
N ALA A 370 34.42 -31.69 16.56
CA ALA A 370 35.08 -30.74 17.46
C ALA A 370 36.34 -31.34 18.12
N ALA A 371 36.37 -32.67 18.32
CA ALA A 371 37.47 -33.38 18.97
C ALA A 371 38.74 -33.49 18.10
N GLU A 372 38.61 -33.31 16.79
CA GLU A 372 39.74 -33.35 15.84
C GLU A 372 40.40 -31.98 15.68
N ASN A 373 39.63 -30.89 15.79
CA ASN A 373 40.16 -29.54 15.61
C ASN A 373 39.37 -28.51 16.44
N PHE A 374 39.76 -28.35 17.70
CA PHE A 374 39.17 -27.36 18.62
C PHE A 374 39.33 -25.92 18.15
N GLY A 375 40.45 -25.59 17.48
CA GLY A 375 40.67 -24.27 16.89
C GLY A 375 39.58 -23.94 15.87
N ALA A 376 39.35 -24.86 14.93
CA ALA A 376 38.30 -24.70 13.92
C ALA A 376 36.88 -24.65 14.53
N ALA A 377 36.60 -25.46 15.56
CA ALA A 377 35.32 -25.45 16.27
C ALA A 377 35.07 -24.13 17.02
N ARG A 378 36.09 -23.62 17.71
CA ARG A 378 36.03 -22.32 18.40
C ARG A 378 35.88 -21.17 17.41
N ASP A 379 36.66 -21.18 16.34
CA ASP A 379 36.56 -20.18 15.28
C ASP A 379 35.18 -20.21 14.61
N PHE A 380 34.60 -21.39 14.42
CA PHE A 380 33.24 -21.53 13.91
C PHE A 380 32.20 -20.86 14.82
N VAL A 381 32.19 -21.18 16.12
CA VAL A 381 31.23 -20.58 17.08
C VAL A 381 31.45 -19.05 17.19
N ASN A 382 32.71 -18.61 17.20
CA ASN A 382 33.05 -17.19 17.20
C ASN A 382 32.56 -16.48 15.94
N ARG A 383 32.75 -17.07 14.76
CA ARG A 383 32.23 -16.54 13.49
C ARG A 383 30.71 -16.43 13.51
N CYS A 384 29.99 -17.44 14.00
CA CYS A 384 28.52 -17.36 14.14
C CYS A 384 28.08 -16.22 15.06
N THR A 385 28.79 -16.03 16.18
CA THR A 385 28.50 -14.97 17.16
C THR A 385 28.79 -13.58 16.59
N GLN A 386 29.95 -13.39 15.96
CA GLN A 386 30.33 -12.14 15.29
C GLN A 386 29.36 -11.82 14.14
N ALA A 387 28.96 -12.84 13.38
CA ALA A 387 27.98 -12.72 12.33
C ALA A 387 26.61 -12.28 12.91
N SER A 388 26.11 -12.88 13.99
CA SER A 388 24.87 -12.43 14.64
C SER A 388 24.95 -10.96 15.08
N ALA A 389 26.08 -10.57 15.68
CA ALA A 389 26.32 -9.18 16.08
C ALA A 389 26.40 -8.21 14.89
N ALA A 390 26.96 -8.64 13.75
CA ALA A 390 27.05 -7.84 12.53
C ALA A 390 25.66 -7.51 11.97
N VAL A 391 24.71 -8.46 11.99
CA VAL A 391 23.31 -8.22 11.56
C VAL A 391 22.66 -7.13 12.41
N THR A 392 22.83 -7.20 13.73
CA THR A 392 22.27 -6.20 14.66
C THR A 392 22.86 -4.81 14.45
N ARG A 393 24.07 -4.72 13.89
CA ARG A 393 24.75 -3.44 13.61
C ARG A 393 24.33 -2.79 12.29
N VAL A 394 23.67 -3.50 11.37
CA VAL A 394 23.28 -2.95 10.06
C VAL A 394 22.39 -1.71 10.23
N CYS A 395 21.29 -1.83 10.98
CA CYS A 395 20.44 -0.69 11.29
C CYS A 395 19.60 -0.96 12.55
N PRO A 396 20.00 -0.42 13.72
CA PRO A 396 19.24 -0.59 14.96
C PRO A 396 17.99 0.29 14.95
N GLY A 397 16.82 -0.33 14.75
CA GLY A 397 15.52 0.35 14.90
C GLY A 397 14.88 0.86 13.61
N GLY A 398 15.53 0.65 12.46
CA GLY A 398 14.96 0.95 11.15
C GLY A 398 15.31 2.33 10.60
N ILE A 399 14.79 2.63 9.41
CA ILE A 399 15.01 3.90 8.71
C ILE A 399 13.68 4.61 8.47
N ARG A 400 13.75 5.93 8.32
CA ARG A 400 12.61 6.77 7.96
C ARG A 400 12.92 7.52 6.67
N SER A 401 12.09 7.28 5.68
CA SER A 401 12.00 8.03 4.43
C SER A 401 10.89 9.09 4.53
N LYS A 402 10.52 9.73 3.42
CA LYS A 402 9.50 10.79 3.42
C LYS A 402 8.11 10.23 3.75
N LEU A 403 7.72 9.13 3.12
CA LEU A 403 6.43 8.45 3.31
C LEU A 403 6.54 7.25 4.24
N PHE A 404 7.67 6.54 4.23
CA PHE A 404 7.77 5.25 4.91
C PHE A 404 8.66 5.25 6.16
N ILE A 405 8.24 4.48 7.17
CA ILE A 405 9.11 3.96 8.23
C ILE A 405 9.31 2.47 7.97
N VAL A 406 10.56 2.04 7.86
CA VAL A 406 10.93 0.65 7.64
C VAL A 406 11.31 0.01 8.97
N ASP A 407 10.53 -0.95 9.45
CA ASP A 407 10.88 -1.73 10.65
C ASP A 407 11.84 -2.88 10.26
N THR A 408 13.00 -2.93 10.92
CA THR A 408 14.04 -3.96 10.73
C THR A 408 14.07 -5.00 11.85
N LYS A 409 13.23 -4.88 12.88
CA LYS A 409 13.28 -5.77 14.05
C LYS A 409 13.03 -7.22 13.69
N ASN A 410 12.09 -7.47 12.78
CA ASN A 410 11.72 -8.83 12.37
C ASN A 410 12.84 -9.52 11.59
N VAL A 411 13.37 -8.90 10.53
CA VAL A 411 14.50 -9.46 9.78
C VAL A 411 15.74 -9.65 10.66
N THR A 412 16.10 -8.68 11.50
CA THR A 412 17.24 -8.77 12.42
C THR A 412 17.08 -9.95 13.36
N ARG A 413 15.92 -10.07 14.01
CA ARG A 413 15.63 -11.20 14.91
C ARG A 413 15.70 -12.53 14.18
N LYS A 414 15.07 -12.68 13.02
CA LYS A 414 15.04 -13.94 12.28
C LYS A 414 16.44 -14.34 11.77
N LEU A 415 17.24 -13.40 11.26
CA LEU A 415 18.62 -13.65 10.81
C LEU A 415 19.55 -14.00 11.98
N SER A 416 19.49 -13.27 13.09
CA SER A 416 20.27 -13.57 14.30
C SER A 416 19.91 -14.96 14.87
N MET A 417 18.62 -15.27 15.00
CA MET A 417 18.18 -16.60 15.46
C MET A 417 18.61 -17.72 14.52
N ALA A 418 18.59 -17.50 13.19
CA ALA A 418 19.05 -18.49 12.23
C ALA A 418 20.54 -18.81 12.42
N ARG A 419 21.38 -17.79 12.71
CA ARG A 419 22.82 -17.96 12.96
C ARG A 419 23.10 -18.65 14.29
N GLU A 420 22.40 -18.25 15.35
CA GLU A 420 22.51 -18.88 16.66
C GLU A 420 22.04 -20.33 16.66
N ARG A 421 21.05 -20.67 15.82
CA ARG A 421 20.59 -22.04 15.68
C ARG A 421 21.69 -22.94 15.10
N VAL A 422 22.41 -22.48 14.08
CA VAL A 422 23.50 -23.25 13.46
C VAL A 422 24.62 -23.54 14.47
N SER A 423 25.05 -22.54 15.24
CA SER A 423 26.06 -22.76 16.29
C SER A 423 25.54 -23.66 17.42
N ARG A 424 24.28 -23.48 17.83
CA ARG A 424 23.64 -24.32 18.85
C ARG A 424 23.52 -25.77 18.41
N ASP A 425 23.10 -26.03 17.17
CA ASP A 425 22.97 -27.39 16.62
C ASP A 425 24.34 -28.09 16.56
N PHE A 426 25.40 -27.37 16.20
CA PHE A 426 26.78 -27.87 16.27
C PHE A 426 27.21 -28.22 17.71
N LEU A 427 26.95 -27.35 18.68
CA LEU A 427 27.28 -27.59 20.08
C LEU A 427 26.50 -28.78 20.66
N ILE A 428 25.22 -28.93 20.29
CA ILE A 428 24.40 -30.10 20.64
C ILE A 428 25.00 -31.38 20.03
N SER A 429 25.41 -31.35 18.76
CA SER A 429 26.05 -32.51 18.14
C SER A 429 27.36 -32.90 18.84
N THR A 430 28.15 -31.89 19.23
CA THR A 430 29.40 -32.07 19.97
C THR A 430 29.15 -32.68 21.35
N SER A 431 28.13 -32.21 22.07
CA SER A 431 27.72 -32.78 23.36
C SER A 431 27.28 -34.23 23.23
N ARG A 432 26.54 -34.59 22.17
CA ARG A 432 26.11 -35.98 21.93
C ARG A 432 27.30 -36.88 21.59
N GLN A 433 28.27 -36.38 20.83
CA GLN A 433 29.51 -37.11 20.56
C GLN A 433 30.29 -37.33 21.86
N LEU A 434 30.39 -36.31 22.71
CA LEU A 434 31.01 -36.41 24.03
C LEU A 434 30.36 -37.50 24.90
N GLU A 435 29.02 -37.55 24.95
CA GLU A 435 28.28 -38.60 25.67
C GLU A 435 28.54 -40.01 25.14
N LYS A 436 28.79 -40.15 23.83
CA LYS A 436 29.12 -41.42 23.21
C LYS A 436 30.55 -41.85 23.59
N GLU A 437 31.52 -40.94 23.45
CA GLU A 437 32.93 -41.19 23.81
C GLU A 437 33.09 -41.54 25.29
N VAL A 438 32.40 -40.84 26.20
CA VAL A 438 32.42 -41.13 27.64
C VAL A 438 31.89 -42.53 27.94
N ARG A 439 30.83 -42.97 27.24
CA ARG A 439 30.30 -44.33 27.40
C ARG A 439 31.32 -45.36 26.93
N GLU A 440 31.90 -45.18 25.75
CA GLU A 440 32.92 -46.08 25.20
C GLU A 440 34.15 -46.19 26.13
N LEU A 441 34.64 -45.05 26.64
CA LEU A 441 35.75 -45.04 27.60
C LEU A 441 35.39 -45.75 28.90
N ARG A 442 34.17 -45.56 29.43
CA ARG A 442 33.74 -46.30 30.63
C ARG A 442 33.72 -47.82 30.41
N TYR A 443 33.30 -48.30 29.24
CA TYR A 443 33.39 -49.73 28.93
C TYR A 443 34.84 -50.21 28.83
N ALA A 444 35.72 -49.41 28.21
CA ALA A 444 37.14 -49.75 28.10
C ALA A 444 37.84 -49.83 29.46
N TYR A 445 37.64 -48.85 30.34
CA TYR A 445 38.21 -48.87 31.70
C TYR A 445 37.68 -50.03 32.53
N ARG A 446 36.36 -50.31 32.49
CA ARG A 446 35.80 -51.50 33.17
C ARG A 446 36.38 -52.82 32.66
N SER A 447 36.60 -52.92 31.34
CA SER A 447 37.23 -54.11 30.75
C SER A 447 38.66 -54.28 31.25
N LEU A 448 39.39 -53.18 31.43
CA LEU A 448 40.76 -53.18 31.92
C LEU A 448 40.84 -53.51 33.42
N GLU A 449 39.95 -52.93 34.25
CA GLU A 449 39.78 -53.32 35.66
C GLU A 449 39.48 -54.81 35.81
N GLN A 450 38.60 -55.36 34.96
CA GLN A 450 38.31 -56.80 34.95
C GLN A 450 39.54 -57.63 34.62
N GLN A 451 40.36 -57.21 33.64
CA GLN A 451 41.60 -57.92 33.29
C GLN A 451 42.63 -57.89 34.44
N LEU A 452 42.76 -56.76 35.14
CA LEU A 452 43.68 -56.61 36.28
C LEU A 452 43.21 -57.36 37.53
N SER A 453 41.90 -57.60 37.68
CA SER A 453 41.33 -58.34 38.81
C SER A 453 41.52 -59.87 38.74
N VAL A 454 42.06 -60.41 37.63
CA VAL A 454 42.33 -61.84 37.49
C VAL A 454 43.63 -62.20 38.19
N THR A 455 43.57 -63.08 39.20
CA THR A 455 44.73 -63.54 39.97
C THR A 455 45.70 -64.35 39.09
N PRO A 456 46.99 -63.96 38.99
CA PRO A 456 47.96 -64.72 38.21
C PRO A 456 48.30 -66.05 38.90
N SER A 457 48.50 -67.10 38.10
CA SER A 457 49.09 -68.36 38.55
C SER A 457 50.62 -68.28 38.61
N ASP A 458 51.24 -68.94 39.59
CA ASP A 458 52.66 -68.86 39.98
C ASP A 458 53.72 -69.20 38.91
N HIS A 459 53.40 -69.39 37.62
CA HIS A 459 54.33 -69.98 36.64
C HIS A 459 54.74 -69.12 35.43
N GLU A 460 54.37 -67.85 35.32
CA GLU A 460 54.81 -67.02 34.18
C GLU A 460 55.06 -65.54 34.54
N VAL A 461 55.81 -65.29 35.63
CA VAL A 461 56.10 -63.92 36.13
C VAL A 461 56.72 -63.00 35.06
N GLU A 462 57.60 -63.54 34.21
CA GLU A 462 58.25 -62.73 33.16
C GLU A 462 57.31 -62.41 31.98
N GLN A 463 56.36 -63.29 31.68
CA GLN A 463 55.33 -63.11 30.66
C GLN A 463 54.24 -62.13 31.15
N LEU A 464 53.91 -62.21 32.44
CA LEU A 464 53.04 -61.26 33.14
C LEU A 464 53.65 -59.85 33.18
N LEU A 465 54.94 -59.71 33.52
CA LEU A 465 55.62 -58.42 33.49
C LEU A 465 55.67 -57.80 32.09
N ARG A 466 55.82 -58.60 31.02
CA ARG A 466 55.72 -58.10 29.63
C ARG A 466 54.29 -57.66 29.29
N SER A 467 53.28 -58.46 29.68
CA SER A 467 51.88 -58.11 29.45
C SER A 467 51.44 -56.84 30.19
N VAL A 468 51.97 -56.57 31.38
CA VAL A 468 51.74 -55.33 32.13
C VAL A 468 52.34 -54.12 31.40
N GLY A 469 53.56 -54.25 30.86
CA GLY A 469 54.16 -53.20 30.03
C GLY A 469 53.37 -52.94 28.75
N ASP A 470 52.90 -54.01 28.08
CA ASP A 470 52.05 -53.90 26.89
C ASP A 470 50.70 -53.25 27.21
N ILE A 471 50.09 -53.54 28.37
CA ILE A 471 48.84 -52.89 28.83
C ILE A 471 49.08 -51.39 29.10
N GLU A 472 50.19 -51.03 29.72
CA GLU A 472 50.52 -49.63 30.02
C GLU A 472 50.72 -48.81 28.73
N GLU A 473 51.57 -49.28 27.80
CA GLU A 473 51.86 -48.56 26.55
C GLU A 473 50.73 -48.63 25.52
N GLN A 474 50.13 -49.81 25.31
CA GLN A 474 49.21 -50.03 24.19
C GLN A 474 47.74 -49.77 24.54
N VAL A 475 47.38 -49.73 25.82
CA VAL A 475 45.98 -49.58 26.25
C VAL A 475 45.79 -48.39 27.18
N LEU A 476 46.57 -48.26 28.25
CA LEU A 476 46.38 -47.20 29.25
C LEU A 476 46.74 -45.82 28.70
N GLU A 477 47.91 -45.65 28.07
CA GLU A 477 48.32 -44.38 27.47
C GLU A 477 47.31 -43.85 26.43
N PRO A 478 46.80 -44.66 25.47
CA PRO A 478 45.75 -44.23 24.55
C PRO A 478 44.45 -43.81 25.26
N LEU A 479 44.05 -44.52 26.32
CA LEU A 479 42.88 -44.15 27.13
C LEU A 479 43.08 -42.83 27.86
N GLU A 480 44.26 -42.59 28.45
CA GLU A 480 44.64 -41.30 29.08
C GLU A 480 44.54 -40.13 28.11
N ARG A 481 45.09 -40.31 26.90
CA ARG A 481 45.03 -39.27 25.86
C ARG A 481 43.59 -39.00 25.44
N ARG A 482 42.74 -40.03 25.32
CA ARG A 482 41.31 -39.86 25.01
C ARG A 482 40.56 -39.17 26.15
N THR A 483 40.77 -39.56 27.41
CA THR A 483 40.15 -38.94 28.59
C THR A 483 40.58 -37.48 28.77
N SER A 484 41.84 -37.16 28.48
CA SER A 484 42.33 -35.77 28.48
C SER A 484 41.60 -34.92 27.44
N ARG A 485 41.41 -35.44 26.22
CA ARG A 485 40.63 -34.76 25.17
C ARG A 485 39.17 -34.51 25.57
N LEU A 486 38.55 -35.36 26.40
CA LEU A 486 37.20 -35.09 26.91
C LEU A 486 37.17 -33.82 27.75
N SER A 487 38.21 -33.57 28.55
CA SER A 487 38.31 -32.35 29.37
C SER A 487 38.42 -31.11 28.49
N ASP A 488 39.21 -31.19 27.40
CA ASP A 488 39.32 -30.09 26.42
C ASP A 488 37.98 -29.79 25.73
N ILE A 489 37.17 -30.82 25.43
CA ILE A 489 35.81 -30.64 24.88
C ILE A 489 34.91 -29.95 25.90
N VAL A 490 34.96 -30.34 27.18
CA VAL A 490 34.17 -29.69 28.24
C VAL A 490 34.56 -28.23 28.39
N ASP A 491 35.86 -27.94 28.42
CA ASP A 491 36.35 -26.56 28.48
C ASP A 491 35.87 -25.76 27.26
N PHE A 492 35.93 -26.32 26.06
CA PHE A 492 35.41 -25.67 24.85
C PHE A 492 33.90 -25.36 24.96
N LEU A 493 33.08 -26.30 25.45
CA LEU A 493 31.64 -26.10 25.63
C LEU A 493 31.36 -25.02 26.68
N ASP A 494 32.11 -25.00 27.78
CA ASP A 494 32.01 -24.00 28.84
C ASP A 494 32.39 -22.60 28.34
N HIS A 495 33.49 -22.48 27.60
CA HIS A 495 33.88 -21.22 26.95
C HIS A 495 32.82 -20.73 25.96
N SER A 496 32.12 -21.66 25.31
CA SER A 496 30.99 -21.37 24.41
C SER A 496 29.67 -21.11 25.15
N ARG A 497 29.68 -21.10 26.49
CA ARG A 497 28.52 -20.98 27.38
C ARG A 497 27.45 -22.03 27.13
N PHE A 498 27.85 -23.21 26.65
CA PHE A 498 26.98 -24.35 26.43
C PHE A 498 27.09 -25.31 27.61
N LEU A 499 26.03 -25.39 28.42
CA LEU A 499 26.02 -26.23 29.61
C LEU A 499 25.66 -27.67 29.25
N ILE A 500 26.56 -28.60 29.59
CA ILE A 500 26.30 -30.04 29.58
C ILE A 500 25.64 -30.49 30.89
N SER A 501 25.09 -31.71 30.89
CA SER A 501 24.48 -32.27 32.11
C SER A 501 25.53 -32.49 33.21
N ILE A 502 25.10 -32.30 34.46
CA ILE A 502 25.95 -32.49 35.65
C ILE A 502 26.43 -33.93 35.74
N SER A 503 25.58 -34.90 35.37
CA SER A 503 25.94 -36.32 35.33
C SER A 503 27.07 -36.58 34.35
N LEU A 504 26.99 -36.08 33.11
CA LEU A 504 28.05 -36.25 32.12
C LEU A 504 29.37 -35.64 32.60
N ARG A 505 29.30 -34.48 33.24
CA ARG A 505 30.48 -33.83 33.82
C ARG A 505 31.10 -34.66 34.96
N ALA A 506 30.28 -35.18 35.87
CA ALA A 506 30.74 -36.06 36.95
C ALA A 506 31.38 -37.34 36.39
N ASP A 507 30.80 -37.90 35.32
CA ASP A 507 31.33 -39.10 34.66
C ASP A 507 32.72 -38.87 34.04
N ILE A 508 32.95 -37.70 33.44
CA ILE A 508 34.27 -37.32 32.89
C ILE A 508 35.31 -37.19 34.02
N TYR A 509 34.93 -36.57 35.15
CA TYR A 509 35.83 -36.49 36.31
C TYR A 509 36.10 -37.86 36.93
N HIS A 510 35.09 -38.74 36.98
CA HIS A 510 35.28 -40.12 37.41
C HIS A 510 36.24 -40.88 36.51
N LEU A 511 36.08 -40.80 35.19
CA LEU A 511 37.01 -41.41 34.23
C LEU A 511 38.46 -40.94 34.42
N ARG A 512 38.64 -39.66 34.74
CA ARG A 512 39.96 -39.10 35.05
C ARG A 512 40.54 -39.66 36.35
N GLY A 513 39.71 -39.84 37.36
CA GLY A 513 40.08 -40.50 38.63
C GLY A 513 40.46 -41.96 38.41
N SER A 514 39.57 -42.74 37.78
CA SER A 514 39.78 -44.16 37.46
C SER A 514 41.08 -44.40 36.70
N CYS A 515 41.48 -43.47 35.82
CA CYS A 515 42.75 -43.59 35.12
C CYS A 515 43.97 -43.49 36.05
N SER A 516 43.93 -42.56 37.01
CA SER A 516 44.98 -42.44 38.02
C SER A 516 45.01 -43.66 38.93
N ASP A 517 43.83 -44.15 39.33
CA ASP A 517 43.70 -45.29 40.23
C ASP A 517 44.26 -46.58 39.59
N ILE A 518 43.86 -46.87 38.35
CA ILE A 518 44.35 -48.00 37.56
C ILE A 518 45.87 -47.93 37.35
N ARG A 519 46.44 -46.74 37.17
CA ARG A 519 47.89 -46.58 37.00
C ARG A 519 48.64 -46.93 38.28
N ILE A 520 48.09 -46.54 39.43
CA ILE A 520 48.65 -46.89 40.75
C ILE A 520 48.52 -48.41 40.97
N GLU A 521 47.37 -49.01 40.64
CA GLU A 521 47.18 -50.46 40.75
C GLU A 521 48.14 -51.24 39.86
N LEU A 522 48.33 -50.82 38.61
CA LEU A 522 49.32 -51.38 37.68
C LEU A 522 50.75 -51.25 38.22
N SER A 523 51.11 -50.11 38.81
CA SER A 523 52.46 -49.93 39.37
C SER A 523 52.69 -50.85 40.56
N LEU A 524 51.74 -50.93 41.50
CA LEU A 524 51.80 -51.81 42.67
C LEU A 524 51.84 -53.28 42.26
N PHE A 525 51.05 -53.65 41.24
CA PHE A 525 51.07 -55.01 40.68
C PHE A 525 52.44 -55.33 40.04
N SER A 526 53.01 -54.38 39.28
CA SER A 526 54.35 -54.54 38.71
C SER A 526 55.45 -54.68 39.77
N GLU A 527 55.35 -53.92 40.86
CA GLU A 527 56.28 -53.98 42.00
C GLU A 527 56.18 -55.31 42.73
N SER A 528 54.96 -55.81 42.94
CA SER A 528 54.72 -57.13 43.54
C SER A 528 55.30 -58.26 42.70
N LEU A 529 55.10 -58.22 41.37
CA LEU A 529 55.69 -59.19 40.44
C LEU A 529 57.22 -59.11 40.39
N ARG A 530 57.81 -57.91 40.48
CA ARG A 530 59.28 -57.73 40.57
C ARG A 530 59.83 -58.28 41.88
N ALA A 531 59.17 -58.05 43.01
CA ALA A 531 59.56 -58.60 44.30
C ALA A 531 59.49 -60.14 44.31
N GLN A 532 58.46 -60.73 43.68
CA GLN A 532 58.37 -62.19 43.48
C GLN A 532 59.50 -62.73 42.60
N ARG A 533 59.86 -62.02 41.52
CA ARG A 533 61.00 -62.37 40.66
C ARG A 533 62.33 -62.34 41.43
N GLU A 534 62.52 -61.34 42.28
CA GLU A 534 63.73 -61.21 43.11
C GLU A 534 63.80 -62.30 44.19
N GLY A 535 62.68 -62.67 44.82
CA GLY A 535 62.60 -63.77 45.77
C GLY A 535 62.84 -65.15 45.14
N LEU A 536 62.37 -65.38 43.92
CA LEU A 536 62.64 -66.61 43.16
C LEU A 536 64.12 -66.73 42.73
N ASN A 537 64.81 -65.61 42.52
CA ASN A 537 66.23 -65.58 42.18
C ASN A 537 67.15 -65.69 43.42
N SER A 538 66.64 -65.51 44.65
CA SER A 538 67.42 -65.66 45.89
C SER A 538 67.46 -67.09 46.45
N ASP A 539 66.62 -67.99 45.93
CA ASP A 539 66.55 -69.42 46.31
C ASP A 539 67.31 -70.35 45.32
N HIS A 540 68.28 -69.82 44.57
CA HIS A 540 69.22 -70.58 43.74
C HIS A 540 70.68 -70.40 44.15
#